data_AF-A0A067NMD0-F1
#
_entry.id   AF-A0A067NMD0-F1
#
_cell.length_a   1.000
_cell.length_b   1.000
_cell.length_c   1.000
_cell.angle_alpha   90.00
_cell.angle_beta   90.00
_cell.angle_gamma   90.00
#
_symmetry.space_group_name_H-M   'P 1'
#
loop_
_entity.id
_entity.type
_entity.pdbx_description
1 polymer ?
#
loop_
_entity_poly.entity_id
_entity_poly.type
_entity_poly.pdbx_seq_one_letter_code
_entity_poly.pdbx_strand_id
1 'polypeptide(L)'
;MRKAIISSRPDDGISVIDINDPMKPAYCHILTGKPIVAEEYIRVYFPAPEPGGNLKDEDVELEKDIAAVVATLDDVRLVTTEMLAEVWPAEYPPDDSDSEASDEACDEADPPDEPAVPDELPVQVDNIIPQLADLVMGPAVEQSIAQGNFDGLEPFVWVPEKAKVIKAALRGIDPFPDVAISLLRRVYEAQSNKNELDLTGLPLPSDQSINFVSQYNDVKRLKLSNMPHVTIDTVRKLLTSMPSISHVTLLGTPMEDESIWKLLDEEPKLFYNMEALVHPALLRFASAAPYKPAFSFPGLLLSFLVGGSCPSVPFFTPQRIVQMFFDFIMGMSWKGMGMPRPGLYVGMAGSSMLAIACLASDRAEGQKWGERQVPIYPLFSKGYLNREGWTLALSEDSYAFCRHMDREADGEADGKSMEVLDIDSFLSAMEAEGHPAALSASVAKLKELIAEVEIKVMDMEGARLSSQILARNAHSYATTFQR
;
A
#
# COMPACT_ATOMS: atom_id res chain seq x y z
N MET A 1 -4.66 -4.31 17.90
CA MET A 1 -3.74 -3.20 17.55
C MET A 1 -4.52 -2.23 16.69
N ARG A 2 -4.83 -1.05 17.22
CA ARG A 2 -5.42 0.04 16.41
C ARG A 2 -4.34 0.57 15.47
N LYS A 3 -4.69 0.80 14.21
CA LYS A 3 -3.76 1.37 13.22
C LYS A 3 -4.19 2.81 12.96
N ALA A 4 -3.42 3.76 13.47
CA ALA A 4 -3.51 5.15 13.05
C ALA A 4 -2.35 5.44 12.10
N ILE A 5 -2.63 6.06 10.95
CA ILE A 5 -1.59 6.54 10.05
C ILE A 5 -1.31 8.00 10.43
N ILE A 6 -0.08 8.27 10.86
CA ILE A 6 0.43 9.61 11.17
C ILE A 6 1.27 10.06 9.98
N SER A 7 0.92 11.20 9.38
CA SER A 7 1.83 11.95 8.50
C SER A 7 2.20 13.23 9.21
N SER A 8 3.49 13.49 9.42
CA SER A 8 3.97 14.73 10.05
C SER A 8 5.19 15.30 9.32
N ARG A 9 5.22 16.63 9.22
CA ARG A 9 6.43 17.43 9.01
C ARG A 9 6.60 18.35 10.23
N PRO A 10 7.83 18.85 10.49
CA PRO A 10 8.12 19.66 11.67
C PRO A 10 7.20 20.88 11.84
N ASP A 11 6.66 21.42 10.75
CA ASP A 11 5.91 22.69 10.77
C ASP A 11 4.48 22.57 10.22
N ASP A 12 4.09 21.43 9.64
CA ASP A 12 2.83 21.32 8.89
C ASP A 12 1.66 20.75 9.73
N GLY A 13 1.89 20.34 10.98
CA GLY A 13 0.91 19.61 11.79
C GLY A 13 0.89 18.10 11.49
N ILE A 14 -0.04 17.41 12.16
CA ILE A 14 -0.23 15.95 12.05
C ILE A 14 -1.61 15.65 11.48
N SER A 15 -1.70 14.88 10.40
CA SER A 15 -2.96 14.29 9.96
C SER A 15 -3.08 12.88 10.52
N VAL A 16 -4.21 12.58 11.15
CA VAL A 16 -4.53 11.26 11.73
C VAL A 16 -5.70 10.67 10.96
N ILE A 17 -5.56 9.41 10.53
CA ILE A 17 -6.65 8.62 9.96
C ILE A 17 -6.82 7.36 10.81
N ASP A 18 -8.00 7.22 11.42
CA ASP A 18 -8.44 6.01 12.10
C ASP A 18 -9.10 5.06 11.11
N ILE A 19 -8.50 3.88 10.94
CA ILE A 19 -8.98 2.80 10.07
C ILE A 19 -9.40 1.55 10.86
N ASN A 20 -9.75 1.70 12.15
CA ASN A 20 -10.20 0.58 12.97
C ASN A 20 -11.46 -0.10 12.39
N ASP A 21 -12.37 0.70 11.84
CA ASP A 21 -13.46 0.22 10.98
C ASP A 21 -13.21 0.74 9.55
N PRO A 22 -12.72 -0.09 8.62
CA PRO A 22 -12.49 0.31 7.23
C PRO A 22 -13.74 0.81 6.50
N MET A 23 -14.94 0.46 6.97
CA MET A 23 -16.21 0.93 6.40
C MET A 23 -16.65 2.28 6.97
N LYS A 24 -16.04 2.72 8.08
CA LYS A 24 -16.35 3.98 8.79
C LYS A 24 -15.06 4.65 9.25
N PRO A 25 -14.18 5.05 8.32
CA PRO A 25 -12.94 5.73 8.69
C PRO A 25 -13.25 7.04 9.41
N ALA A 26 -12.34 7.44 10.28
CA ALA A 26 -12.35 8.77 10.86
C ALA A 26 -11.04 9.51 10.58
N TYR A 27 -11.08 10.83 10.56
CA TYR A 27 -9.89 11.66 10.35
C TYR A 27 -9.83 12.82 11.34
N CYS A 28 -8.65 13.39 11.55
CA CYS A 28 -8.50 14.75 12.07
C CYS A 28 -7.16 15.32 11.64
N HIS A 29 -6.99 16.63 11.79
CA HIS A 29 -5.68 17.28 11.78
C HIS A 29 -5.33 17.75 13.19
N ILE A 30 -4.04 17.92 13.49
CA ILE A 30 -3.56 18.33 14.80
C ILE A 30 -2.45 19.35 14.60
N LEU A 31 -2.73 20.60 14.95
CA LEU A 31 -1.75 21.70 14.91
C LEU A 31 -1.28 22.10 16.31
N THR A 32 -2.20 22.13 17.27
CA THR A 32 -1.97 22.64 18.64
C THR A 32 -2.27 21.58 19.71
N GLY A 33 -2.14 20.30 19.36
CA GLY A 33 -2.48 19.19 20.27
C GLY A 33 -3.98 18.96 20.45
N LYS A 34 -4.82 19.58 19.61
CA LYS A 34 -6.26 19.30 19.54
C LYS A 34 -6.64 18.84 18.13
N PRO A 35 -7.54 17.85 17.99
CA PRO A 35 -8.09 17.47 16.71
C PRO A 35 -8.93 18.62 16.14
N ILE A 36 -8.66 18.97 14.89
CA ILE A 36 -9.37 20.00 14.12
C ILE A 36 -9.87 19.43 12.79
N VAL A 37 -10.92 20.03 12.24
CA VAL A 37 -11.50 19.65 10.94
C VAL A 37 -10.62 20.10 9.77
N ALA A 38 -10.88 19.57 8.57
CA ALA A 38 -10.14 19.95 7.36
C ALA A 38 -10.18 21.47 7.07
N GLU A 39 -11.34 22.11 7.31
CA GLU A 39 -11.48 23.55 7.12
C GLU A 39 -10.59 24.35 8.07
N GLU A 40 -10.63 24.07 9.36
CA GLU A 40 -9.78 24.75 10.34
C GLU A 40 -8.30 24.57 10.01
N TYR A 41 -7.90 23.37 9.58
CA TYR A 41 -6.53 23.09 9.17
C TYR A 41 -6.11 23.90 7.94
N ILE A 42 -6.90 23.89 6.87
CA ILE A 42 -6.54 24.58 5.62
C ILE A 42 -6.53 26.11 5.80
N ARG A 43 -7.39 26.65 6.67
CA ARG A 43 -7.46 28.09 6.98
C ARG A 43 -6.24 28.64 7.72
N VAL A 44 -5.43 27.78 8.34
CA VAL A 44 -4.13 28.21 8.90
C VAL A 44 -3.14 28.59 7.79
N TYR A 45 -3.21 27.93 6.64
CA TYR A 45 -2.33 28.19 5.50
C TYR A 45 -2.93 29.16 4.49
N PHE A 46 -4.26 29.12 4.34
CA PHE A 46 -5.03 29.92 3.41
C PHE A 46 -6.15 30.65 4.17
N PRO A 47 -5.82 31.76 4.86
CA PRO A 47 -6.79 32.53 5.63
C PRO A 47 -7.99 32.91 4.77
N ALA A 48 -9.19 32.84 5.36
CA ALA A 48 -10.40 33.24 4.65
C ALA A 48 -10.30 34.71 4.19
N PRO A 49 -10.77 35.02 2.97
CA PRO A 49 -10.72 36.38 2.46
C PRO A 49 -11.54 37.32 3.34
N GLU A 50 -11.04 38.53 3.55
CA GLU A 50 -11.75 39.54 4.35
C GLU A 50 -13.13 39.85 3.72
N PRO A 51 -14.20 39.87 4.52
CA PRO A 51 -15.53 40.21 4.01
C PRO A 51 -15.54 41.59 3.33
N GLY A 52 -15.76 41.62 2.02
CA GLY A 52 -15.79 42.87 1.23
C GLY A 52 -14.46 43.27 0.58
N GLY A 53 -13.41 42.46 0.68
CA GLY A 53 -12.19 42.63 -0.11
C GLY A 53 -12.44 42.36 -1.61
N ASN A 54 -11.81 43.16 -2.48
CA ASN A 54 -11.75 42.84 -3.91
C ASN A 54 -10.78 41.68 -4.10
N LEU A 55 -11.31 40.46 -4.18
CA LEU A 55 -10.55 39.26 -4.50
C LEU A 55 -10.04 39.32 -5.94
N LYS A 56 -8.82 38.85 -6.17
CA LYS A 56 -8.36 38.59 -7.53
C LYS A 56 -9.04 37.31 -8.04
N ASP A 57 -9.15 37.15 -9.35
CA ASP A 57 -9.72 35.94 -9.96
C ASP A 57 -9.00 34.66 -9.46
N GLU A 58 -7.70 34.75 -9.19
CA GLU A 58 -6.90 33.66 -8.61
C GLU A 58 -7.36 33.27 -7.20
N ASP A 59 -7.70 34.25 -6.35
CA ASP A 59 -8.18 33.99 -4.98
C ASP A 59 -9.58 33.35 -5.00
N VAL A 60 -10.42 33.70 -5.98
CA VAL A 60 -11.76 33.14 -6.15
C VAL A 60 -11.71 31.66 -6.54
N GLU A 61 -10.85 31.29 -7.50
CA GLU A 61 -10.68 29.88 -7.86
C GLU A 61 -10.04 29.08 -6.71
N LEU A 62 -9.07 29.66 -5.99
CA LEU A 62 -8.49 29.02 -4.80
C LEU A 62 -9.54 28.73 -3.72
N GLU A 63 -10.42 29.69 -3.40
CA GLU A 63 -11.49 29.49 -2.43
C GLU A 63 -12.49 28.41 -2.84
N LYS A 64 -12.77 28.32 -4.13
CA LYS A 64 -13.62 27.27 -4.69
C LYS A 64 -12.97 25.90 -4.59
N ASP A 65 -11.67 25.80 -4.83
CA ASP A 65 -10.91 24.56 -4.65
C ASP A 65 -10.86 24.15 -3.16
N ILE A 66 -10.63 25.10 -2.25
CA ILE A 66 -10.67 24.87 -0.80
C ILE A 66 -12.04 24.34 -0.38
N ALA A 67 -13.12 25.01 -0.79
CA ALA A 67 -14.48 24.60 -0.47
C ALA A 67 -14.81 23.20 -1.03
N ALA A 68 -14.36 22.91 -2.26
CA ALA A 68 -14.53 21.58 -2.86
C ALA A 68 -13.80 20.49 -2.05
N VAL A 69 -12.57 20.74 -1.59
CA VAL A 69 -11.80 19.79 -0.78
C VAL A 69 -12.43 19.59 0.60
N VAL A 70 -12.80 20.66 1.29
CA VAL A 70 -13.49 20.57 2.60
C VAL A 70 -14.78 19.76 2.46
N ALA A 71 -15.59 20.05 1.44
CA ALA A 71 -16.83 19.32 1.19
C ALA A 71 -16.63 17.82 0.94
N THR A 72 -15.47 17.38 0.45
CA THR A 72 -15.20 15.92 0.31
C THR A 72 -15.02 15.21 1.65
N LEU A 73 -14.85 15.94 2.75
CA LEU A 73 -14.57 15.41 4.08
C LEU A 73 -15.70 15.70 5.09
N ASP A 74 -16.74 16.45 4.72
CA ASP A 74 -17.85 16.83 5.63
C ASP A 74 -18.59 15.61 6.21
N ASP A 75 -18.73 14.54 5.42
CA ASP A 75 -19.41 13.31 5.83
C ASP A 75 -18.48 12.31 6.55
N VAL A 76 -17.18 12.62 6.68
CA VAL A 76 -16.20 11.73 7.32
C VAL A 76 -16.14 12.03 8.81
N ARG A 77 -16.32 11.00 9.64
CA ARG A 77 -16.28 11.11 11.10
C ARG A 77 -14.97 11.75 11.58
N LEU A 78 -15.03 12.67 12.53
CA LEU A 78 -13.83 13.25 13.13
C LEU A 78 -13.25 12.30 14.20
N VAL A 79 -11.93 12.19 14.27
CA VAL A 79 -11.22 11.56 15.38
C VAL A 79 -11.29 12.50 16.59
N THR A 80 -11.80 12.00 17.71
CA THR A 80 -11.98 12.79 18.94
C THR A 80 -10.74 12.76 19.82
N THR A 81 -10.65 13.67 20.79
CA THR A 81 -9.55 13.70 21.76
C THR A 81 -9.49 12.42 22.60
N GLU A 82 -10.64 11.82 22.93
CA GLU A 82 -10.70 10.54 23.66
C GLU A 82 -10.14 9.40 22.81
N MET A 83 -10.42 9.41 21.50
CA MET A 83 -9.82 8.44 20.58
C MET A 83 -8.31 8.59 20.49
N LEU A 84 -7.79 9.82 20.52
CA LEU A 84 -6.36 10.10 20.57
C LEU A 84 -5.76 9.68 21.92
N ALA A 85 -6.41 9.99 23.04
CA ALA A 85 -6.01 9.58 24.39
C ALA A 85 -5.95 8.06 24.57
N GLU A 86 -6.87 7.34 23.94
CA GLU A 86 -6.84 5.87 23.98
C GLU A 86 -5.60 5.30 23.24
N VAL A 87 -5.17 5.95 22.16
CA VAL A 87 -4.04 5.48 21.33
C VAL A 87 -2.69 6.01 21.83
N TRP A 88 -2.68 7.25 22.32
CA TRP A 88 -1.52 8.03 22.76
C TRP A 88 -1.79 8.70 24.12
N PRO A 89 -1.95 7.90 25.20
CA PRO A 89 -2.35 8.42 26.51
C PRO A 89 -1.28 9.31 27.17
N ALA A 90 -0.02 9.23 26.75
CA ALA A 90 1.04 10.09 27.27
C ALA A 90 0.97 11.51 26.67
N GLU A 91 0.56 11.61 25.41
CA GLU A 91 0.42 12.86 24.66
C GLU A 91 -0.94 13.53 24.87
N TYR A 92 -1.98 12.72 25.08
CA TYR A 92 -3.35 13.16 25.32
C TYR A 92 -3.83 12.52 26.64
N PRO A 93 -3.44 13.07 27.80
CA PRO A 93 -3.94 12.57 29.08
C PRO A 93 -5.46 12.77 29.13
N PRO A 94 -6.21 11.84 29.73
CA PRO A 94 -7.63 12.06 30.01
C PRO A 94 -7.76 13.34 30.83
N ASP A 95 -8.64 14.25 30.43
CA ASP A 95 -8.93 15.46 31.18
C ASP A 95 -9.50 15.07 32.56
N ASP A 96 -8.66 15.03 33.58
CA ASP A 96 -9.07 14.80 34.98
C ASP A 96 -9.87 15.98 35.57
N SER A 97 -10.16 17.00 34.74
CA SER A 97 -10.83 18.25 35.14
C SER A 97 -12.33 18.12 35.43
N ASP A 98 -12.96 16.97 35.18
CA ASP A 98 -14.35 16.73 35.56
C ASP A 98 -14.53 16.38 37.07
N SER A 99 -13.47 16.47 37.88
CA SER A 99 -13.54 16.22 39.32
C SER A 99 -13.70 17.46 40.22
N GLU A 100 -13.76 18.67 39.66
CA GLU A 100 -14.16 19.86 40.44
C GLU A 100 -15.63 20.23 40.18
N ALA A 101 -16.49 19.54 40.94
CA ALA A 101 -17.85 19.98 41.20
C ALA A 101 -17.82 21.40 41.82
N SER A 102 -17.98 22.42 40.99
CA SER A 102 -18.37 23.74 41.44
C SER A 102 -19.87 23.71 41.79
N ASP A 103 -20.14 23.54 43.09
CA ASP A 103 -21.40 23.89 43.73
C ASP A 103 -21.68 25.38 43.56
N GLU A 104 -22.26 25.80 42.44
CA GLU A 104 -22.97 27.09 42.36
C GLU A 104 -24.37 26.89 41.80
N ALA A 105 -25.32 26.92 42.74
CA ALA A 105 -26.75 26.94 42.53
C ALA A 105 -27.17 28.16 41.70
N CYS A 106 -27.97 27.94 40.66
CA CYS A 106 -28.91 28.93 40.15
C CYS A 106 -30.25 28.24 39.88
N ASP A 107 -31.24 28.69 40.65
CA ASP A 107 -32.66 28.37 40.62
C ASP A 107 -33.35 28.70 39.29
N GLU A 108 -34.35 27.88 39.00
CA GLU A 108 -35.63 28.13 38.31
C GLU A 108 -35.65 28.82 36.92
N ALA A 109 -36.02 28.05 35.88
CA ALA A 109 -37.34 28.16 35.24
C ALA A 109 -37.52 27.09 34.13
N ASP A 110 -38.64 26.39 34.19
CA ASP A 110 -39.13 25.35 33.27
C ASP A 110 -40.03 25.99 32.14
N PRO A 111 -40.57 25.26 31.16
CA PRO A 111 -40.12 25.16 29.76
C PRO A 111 -41.11 25.77 28.73
N PRO A 112 -40.89 25.57 27.41
CA PRO A 112 -41.84 24.69 26.70
C PRO A 112 -41.28 23.83 25.55
N ASP A 113 -41.82 22.61 25.49
CA ASP A 113 -42.40 21.89 24.33
C ASP A 113 -41.82 22.09 22.92
N GLU A 114 -41.15 21.06 22.37
CA GLU A 114 -41.68 20.12 21.34
C GLU A 114 -40.56 19.35 20.58
N PRO A 115 -40.89 18.19 19.95
CA PRO A 115 -39.98 17.06 19.80
C PRO A 115 -39.41 16.91 18.38
N ALA A 116 -38.20 16.35 18.28
CA ALA A 116 -37.76 15.67 17.07
C ALA A 116 -36.78 14.55 17.44
N VAL A 117 -37.32 13.33 17.44
CA VAL A 117 -36.59 12.07 17.43
C VAL A 117 -35.99 11.90 16.02
N PRO A 118 -34.67 11.65 15.87
CA PRO A 118 -34.15 10.99 14.69
C PRO A 118 -33.78 9.55 15.05
N ASP A 119 -34.55 8.63 14.47
CA ASP A 119 -34.25 7.22 14.21
C ASP A 119 -32.87 6.73 14.67
N GLU A 120 -32.80 6.24 15.91
CA GLU A 120 -31.87 5.16 16.24
C GLU A 120 -32.33 3.91 15.48
N LEU A 121 -31.78 3.72 14.28
CA LEU A 121 -31.85 2.42 13.61
C LEU A 121 -31.34 1.38 14.61
N PRO A 122 -32.14 0.35 14.94
CA PRO A 122 -31.69 -0.70 15.83
C PRO A 122 -30.47 -1.34 15.15
N VAL A 123 -29.30 -1.18 15.78
CA VAL A 123 -28.18 -2.07 15.56
C VAL A 123 -28.72 -3.45 15.92
N GLN A 124 -29.17 -4.19 14.91
CA GLN A 124 -29.44 -5.61 15.02
C GLN A 124 -28.09 -6.23 15.35
N VAL A 125 -27.78 -6.27 16.64
CA VAL A 125 -26.87 -7.25 17.19
C VAL A 125 -27.60 -8.56 16.93
N ASP A 126 -27.33 -9.11 15.77
CA ASP A 126 -27.67 -10.44 15.33
C ASP A 126 -27.15 -11.41 16.39
N ASN A 127 -27.91 -11.56 17.48
CA ASN A 127 -27.89 -12.69 18.38
C ASN A 127 -28.43 -13.88 17.59
N ILE A 128 -27.72 -14.23 16.51
CA ILE A 128 -27.91 -15.45 15.77
C ILE A 128 -27.38 -16.52 16.69
N ILE A 129 -28.29 -17.07 17.50
CA ILE A 129 -28.07 -18.34 18.17
C ILE A 129 -27.59 -19.29 17.07
N PRO A 130 -26.34 -19.78 17.13
CA PRO A 130 -25.80 -20.63 16.08
C PRO A 130 -26.75 -21.80 15.90
N GLN A 131 -27.13 -22.07 14.64
CA GLN A 131 -28.06 -23.16 14.37
C GLN A 131 -27.45 -24.45 14.94
N LEU A 132 -28.28 -25.33 15.52
CA LEU A 132 -27.81 -26.60 16.08
C LEU A 132 -26.92 -27.38 15.09
N ALA A 133 -27.21 -27.24 13.79
CA ALA A 133 -26.38 -27.79 12.72
C ALA A 133 -24.92 -27.30 12.77
N ASP A 134 -24.65 -26.02 13.00
CA ASP A 134 -23.29 -25.46 13.03
C ASP A 134 -22.48 -25.97 14.22
N LEU A 135 -23.14 -26.21 15.37
CA LEU A 135 -22.51 -26.78 16.56
C LEU A 135 -22.08 -28.25 16.35
N VAL A 136 -22.81 -29.00 15.52
CA VAL A 136 -22.52 -30.42 15.27
C VAL A 136 -21.48 -30.62 14.17
N MET A 137 -21.29 -29.63 13.28
CA MET A 137 -20.34 -29.75 12.16
C MET A 137 -18.89 -29.92 12.60
N GLY A 138 -18.43 -29.20 13.64
CA GLY A 138 -17.06 -29.31 14.15
C GLY A 138 -16.71 -30.74 14.59
N PRO A 139 -17.45 -31.31 15.56
CA PRO A 139 -17.26 -32.71 15.98
C PRO A 139 -17.40 -33.71 14.83
N ALA A 140 -18.32 -33.48 13.88
CA ALA A 140 -18.48 -34.34 12.72
C ALA A 140 -17.24 -34.33 11.81
N VAL A 141 -16.60 -33.17 11.60
CA VAL A 141 -15.34 -33.05 10.85
C VAL A 141 -14.22 -33.81 11.55
N GLU A 142 -14.05 -33.62 12.85
CA GLU A 142 -13.04 -34.34 13.64
C GLU A 142 -13.25 -35.86 13.59
N GLN A 143 -14.50 -36.32 13.74
CA GLN A 143 -14.84 -37.73 13.66
C GLN A 143 -14.57 -38.32 12.27
N SER A 144 -14.95 -37.61 11.20
CA SER A 144 -14.69 -38.01 9.82
C SER A 144 -13.18 -38.13 9.54
N ILE A 145 -12.37 -37.22 10.08
CA ILE A 145 -10.91 -37.28 9.97
C ILE A 145 -10.35 -38.50 10.72
N ALA A 146 -10.80 -38.75 11.95
CA ALA A 146 -10.37 -39.90 12.73
C ALA A 146 -10.73 -41.25 12.06
N GLN A 147 -11.85 -41.28 11.34
CA GLN A 147 -12.30 -42.47 10.60
C GLN A 147 -11.73 -42.56 9.17
N GLY A 148 -11.14 -41.49 8.64
CA GLY A 148 -10.73 -41.38 7.24
C GLY A 148 -11.90 -41.48 6.25
N ASN A 149 -13.12 -41.16 6.68
CA ASN A 149 -14.34 -41.24 5.86
C ASN A 149 -15.06 -39.88 5.85
N PHE A 150 -15.16 -39.28 4.66
CA PHE A 150 -15.75 -37.96 4.43
C PHE A 150 -17.10 -38.00 3.70
N ASP A 151 -17.66 -39.19 3.44
CA ASP A 151 -18.90 -39.35 2.65
C ASP A 151 -20.07 -38.61 3.30
N GLY A 152 -20.14 -38.61 4.64
CA GLY A 152 -21.18 -37.89 5.39
C GLY A 152 -21.07 -36.36 5.33
N LEU A 153 -19.89 -35.83 4.99
CA LEU A 153 -19.64 -34.38 4.89
C LEU A 153 -19.84 -33.86 3.46
N GLU A 154 -19.79 -34.73 2.46
CA GLU A 154 -19.82 -34.36 1.05
C GLU A 154 -21.04 -33.49 0.66
N PRO A 155 -22.28 -33.76 1.12
CA PRO A 155 -23.43 -32.91 0.80
C PRO A 155 -23.30 -31.48 1.34
N PHE A 156 -22.60 -31.30 2.46
CA PHE A 156 -22.45 -30.02 3.14
C PHE A 156 -21.36 -29.14 2.54
N VAL A 157 -20.37 -29.76 1.87
CA VAL A 157 -19.29 -29.03 1.20
C VAL A 157 -19.81 -28.12 0.09
N TRP A 158 -20.89 -28.49 -0.57
CA TRP A 158 -21.51 -27.70 -1.65
C TRP A 158 -22.39 -26.56 -1.15
N VAL A 159 -22.64 -26.47 0.17
CA VAL A 159 -23.40 -25.38 0.79
C VAL A 159 -22.39 -24.33 1.30
N PRO A 160 -22.32 -23.12 0.72
CA PRO A 160 -21.25 -22.15 1.00
C PRO A 160 -21.08 -21.82 2.49
N GLU A 161 -22.18 -21.68 3.24
CA GLU A 161 -22.18 -21.43 4.68
C GLU A 161 -21.58 -22.59 5.47
N LYS A 162 -21.97 -23.83 5.16
CA LYS A 162 -21.46 -25.02 5.84
C LYS A 162 -20.01 -25.30 5.48
N ALA A 163 -19.61 -25.03 4.24
CA ALA A 163 -18.21 -25.12 3.82
C ALA A 163 -17.30 -24.13 4.59
N LYS A 164 -17.80 -22.94 4.97
CA LYS A 164 -17.07 -22.04 5.88
C LYS A 164 -16.88 -22.64 7.27
N VAL A 165 -17.91 -23.32 7.80
CA VAL A 165 -17.83 -24.01 9.10
C VAL A 165 -16.87 -25.19 9.05
N ILE A 166 -16.91 -26.00 7.98
CA ILE A 166 -15.93 -27.09 7.76
C ILE A 166 -14.51 -26.54 7.68
N LYS A 167 -14.29 -25.45 6.92
CA LYS A 167 -12.98 -24.79 6.84
C LYS A 167 -12.52 -24.28 8.20
N ALA A 168 -13.42 -23.72 9.01
CA ALA A 168 -13.11 -23.27 10.37
C ALA A 168 -12.72 -24.43 11.29
N ALA A 169 -13.43 -25.56 11.23
CA ALA A 169 -13.07 -26.77 11.97
C ALA A 169 -11.69 -27.30 11.55
N LEU A 170 -11.40 -27.34 10.25
CA LEU A 170 -10.11 -27.76 9.70
C LEU A 170 -8.93 -26.88 10.17
N ARG A 171 -9.16 -25.59 10.44
CA ARG A 171 -8.12 -24.69 10.98
C ARG A 171 -7.70 -25.04 12.42
N GLY A 172 -8.59 -25.68 13.18
CA GLY A 172 -8.32 -26.05 14.58
C GLY A 172 -7.44 -27.29 14.75
N ILE A 173 -7.05 -27.96 13.66
CA ILE A 173 -6.41 -29.27 13.70
C ILE A 173 -4.91 -29.14 13.43
N ASP A 174 -4.09 -29.13 14.48
CA ASP A 174 -2.63 -29.05 14.40
C ASP A 174 -1.98 -30.24 15.15
N PRO A 175 -1.18 -31.11 14.49
CA PRO A 175 -0.76 -31.05 13.08
C PRO A 175 -1.87 -31.41 12.09
N PHE A 176 -1.82 -30.82 10.88
CA PHE A 176 -2.81 -31.08 9.84
C PHE A 176 -2.64 -32.49 9.22
N PRO A 177 -3.66 -33.36 9.30
CA PRO A 177 -3.52 -34.75 8.88
C PRO A 177 -3.66 -34.92 7.36
N ASP A 178 -2.84 -35.78 6.76
CA ASP A 178 -2.85 -36.04 5.30
C ASP A 178 -4.23 -36.46 4.76
N VAL A 179 -4.98 -37.25 5.55
CA VAL A 179 -6.32 -37.72 5.16
C VAL A 179 -7.29 -36.55 4.91
N ALA A 180 -7.15 -35.45 5.64
CA ALA A 180 -8.02 -34.28 5.54
C ALA A 180 -7.75 -33.43 4.28
N ILE A 181 -6.64 -33.63 3.57
CA ILE A 181 -6.32 -32.90 2.33
C ILE A 181 -7.39 -33.15 1.25
N SER A 182 -7.96 -34.36 1.20
CA SER A 182 -9.03 -34.69 0.26
C SER A 182 -10.31 -33.89 0.52
N LEU A 183 -10.70 -33.76 1.80
CA LEU A 183 -11.83 -32.92 2.21
C LEU A 183 -11.54 -31.44 1.93
N LEU A 184 -10.33 -30.97 2.26
CA LEU A 184 -9.91 -29.60 2.01
C LEU A 184 -10.04 -29.26 0.52
N ARG A 185 -9.55 -30.14 -0.36
CA ARG A 185 -9.68 -29.97 -1.82
C ARG A 185 -11.13 -29.76 -2.24
N ARG A 186 -12.04 -30.62 -1.77
CA ARG A 186 -13.48 -30.50 -2.07
C ARG A 186 -14.07 -29.17 -1.59
N VAL A 187 -13.66 -28.71 -0.40
CA VAL A 187 -14.08 -27.39 0.15
C VAL A 187 -13.64 -26.25 -0.76
N TYR A 188 -12.41 -26.28 -1.29
CA TYR A 188 -11.96 -25.28 -2.25
C TYR A 188 -12.66 -25.41 -3.59
N GLU A 189 -12.85 -26.62 -4.12
CA GLU A 189 -13.59 -26.82 -5.38
C GLU A 189 -14.99 -26.21 -5.31
N ALA A 190 -15.68 -26.31 -4.17
CA ALA A 190 -17.00 -25.73 -3.94
C ALA A 190 -16.99 -24.20 -3.74
N GLN A 191 -15.91 -23.62 -3.23
CA GLN A 191 -15.81 -22.18 -2.90
C GLN A 191 -14.96 -21.36 -3.87
N SER A 192 -14.21 -22.00 -4.77
CA SER A 192 -13.08 -21.37 -5.43
C SER A 192 -13.50 -20.25 -6.39
N ASN A 193 -12.94 -19.08 -6.13
CA ASN A 193 -12.61 -18.16 -7.20
C ASN A 193 -11.42 -18.79 -7.94
N LYS A 194 -11.55 -19.05 -9.25
CA LYS A 194 -10.55 -19.78 -10.04
C LYS A 194 -9.12 -19.21 -9.93
N ASN A 195 -9.01 -17.91 -9.63
CA ASN A 195 -7.73 -17.20 -9.59
C ASN A 195 -7.18 -17.00 -8.17
N GLU A 196 -7.93 -17.36 -7.13
CA GLU A 196 -7.54 -17.10 -5.73
C GLU A 196 -7.65 -18.35 -4.87
N LEU A 197 -6.55 -18.68 -4.20
CA LEU A 197 -6.46 -19.75 -3.23
C LEU A 197 -6.16 -19.19 -1.85
N ASP A 198 -7.14 -19.28 -0.95
CA ASP A 198 -7.03 -18.73 0.40
C ASP A 198 -6.78 -19.82 1.45
N LEU A 199 -5.54 -20.09 1.82
CA LEU A 199 -5.14 -21.08 2.85
C LEU A 199 -5.05 -20.49 4.27
N THR A 200 -5.54 -19.27 4.48
CA THR A 200 -5.38 -18.53 5.74
C THR A 200 -5.82 -19.34 6.96
N GLY A 201 -4.92 -19.42 7.95
CA GLY A 201 -5.13 -20.05 9.26
C GLY A 201 -5.03 -21.57 9.27
N LEU A 202 -4.73 -22.22 8.14
CA LEU A 202 -4.58 -23.68 8.11
C LEU A 202 -3.18 -24.08 8.57
N PRO A 203 -3.03 -24.99 9.55
CA PRO A 203 -1.73 -25.46 10.02
C PRO A 203 -1.13 -26.53 9.10
N LEU A 204 -1.13 -26.27 7.78
CA LEU A 204 -0.54 -27.16 6.79
C LEU A 204 1.00 -27.09 6.87
N PRO A 205 1.70 -28.23 7.02
CA PRO A 205 3.14 -28.31 6.82
C PRO A 205 3.55 -27.78 5.44
N SER A 206 4.82 -27.39 5.32
CA SER A 206 5.37 -26.82 4.08
C SER A 206 5.15 -27.72 2.86
N ASP A 207 5.46 -29.02 2.96
CA ASP A 207 5.35 -29.94 1.84
C ASP A 207 3.89 -30.20 1.44
N GLN A 208 2.97 -30.28 2.41
CA GLN A 208 1.53 -30.38 2.13
C GLN A 208 1.03 -29.11 1.43
N SER A 209 1.45 -27.93 1.88
CA SER A 209 1.08 -26.65 1.27
C SER A 209 1.53 -26.61 -0.19
N ILE A 210 2.79 -26.94 -0.46
CA ILE A 210 3.32 -26.95 -1.83
C ILE A 210 2.57 -27.95 -2.72
N ASN A 211 2.38 -29.18 -2.24
CA ASN A 211 1.65 -30.22 -2.96
C ASN A 211 0.17 -29.89 -3.18
N PHE A 212 -0.43 -29.12 -2.29
CA PHE A 212 -1.81 -28.69 -2.41
C PHE A 212 -1.96 -27.57 -3.44
N VAL A 213 -1.15 -26.51 -3.34
CA VAL A 213 -1.21 -25.37 -4.27
C VAL A 213 -0.84 -25.81 -5.69
N SER A 214 0.10 -26.74 -5.86
CA SER A 214 0.52 -27.24 -7.18
C SER A 214 -0.57 -27.99 -7.96
N GLN A 215 -1.69 -28.33 -7.32
CA GLN A 215 -2.85 -28.89 -8.00
C GLN A 215 -3.67 -27.83 -8.75
N TYR A 216 -3.37 -26.54 -8.54
CA TYR A 216 -4.10 -25.41 -9.10
C TYR A 216 -3.19 -24.51 -9.94
N ASN A 217 -2.98 -24.88 -11.21
CA ASN A 217 -2.02 -24.20 -12.11
C ASN A 217 -2.36 -22.73 -12.41
N ASP A 218 -3.63 -22.35 -12.32
CA ASP A 218 -4.14 -21.03 -12.72
C ASP A 218 -4.24 -20.03 -11.55
N VAL A 219 -3.77 -20.40 -10.36
CA VAL A 219 -3.84 -19.53 -9.18
C VAL A 219 -2.89 -18.34 -9.36
N LYS A 220 -3.48 -17.14 -9.30
CA LYS A 220 -2.73 -15.88 -9.31
C LYS A 220 -2.55 -15.29 -7.92
N ARG A 221 -3.54 -15.49 -7.03
CA ARG A 221 -3.58 -14.92 -5.69
C ARG A 221 -3.53 -16.03 -4.65
N LEU A 222 -2.52 -16.01 -3.80
CA LEU A 222 -2.31 -16.99 -2.74
C LEU A 222 -2.29 -16.30 -1.37
N LYS A 223 -3.20 -16.69 -0.47
CA LYS A 223 -3.19 -16.18 0.92
C LYS A 223 -2.71 -17.27 1.85
N LEU A 224 -1.60 -17.00 2.55
CA LEU A 224 -0.96 -17.90 3.53
C LEU A 224 -0.92 -17.26 4.92
N SER A 225 -1.87 -16.37 5.21
CA SER A 225 -1.85 -15.62 6.47
C SER A 225 -2.12 -16.54 7.66
N ASN A 226 -1.49 -16.28 8.81
CA ASN A 226 -1.63 -17.07 10.04
C ASN A 226 -1.38 -18.57 9.87
N MET A 227 -0.49 -18.96 8.95
CA MET A 227 -0.08 -20.35 8.79
C MET A 227 1.22 -20.60 9.59
N PRO A 228 1.16 -21.33 10.71
CA PRO A 228 2.29 -21.46 11.65
C PRO A 228 3.48 -22.24 11.10
N HIS A 229 3.28 -23.04 10.04
CA HIS A 229 4.33 -23.91 9.46
C HIS A 229 4.85 -23.41 8.10
N VAL A 230 4.46 -22.19 7.69
CA VAL A 230 4.96 -21.55 6.47
C VAL A 230 6.27 -20.83 6.77
N THR A 231 7.32 -21.22 6.04
CA THR A 231 8.69 -20.70 6.16
C THR A 231 9.12 -20.00 4.87
N ILE A 232 10.29 -19.34 4.88
CA ILE A 232 10.85 -18.72 3.68
C ILE A 232 11.10 -19.75 2.57
N ASP A 233 11.51 -20.97 2.93
CA ASP A 233 11.73 -22.07 2.00
C ASP A 233 10.42 -22.53 1.34
N THR A 234 9.31 -22.48 2.09
CA THR A 234 7.98 -22.74 1.53
C THR A 234 7.66 -21.73 0.44
N VAL A 235 7.86 -20.43 0.71
CA VAL A 235 7.62 -19.35 -0.25
C VAL A 235 8.50 -19.50 -1.49
N ARG A 236 9.80 -19.74 -1.30
CA ARG A 236 10.74 -19.99 -2.41
C ARG A 236 10.26 -21.14 -3.29
N LYS A 237 9.93 -22.30 -2.70
CA LYS A 237 9.46 -23.48 -3.46
C LYS A 237 8.15 -23.22 -4.18
N LEU A 238 7.20 -22.54 -3.54
CA LEU A 238 5.92 -22.16 -4.14
C LEU A 238 6.11 -21.27 -5.37
N LEU A 239 6.87 -20.18 -5.26
CA LEU A 239 7.14 -19.26 -6.37
C LEU A 239 7.95 -19.93 -7.50
N THR A 240 8.88 -20.81 -7.15
CA THR A 240 9.64 -21.59 -8.14
C THR A 240 8.74 -22.55 -8.93
N SER A 241 7.84 -23.26 -8.24
CA SER A 241 7.00 -24.28 -8.86
C SER A 241 5.77 -23.69 -9.57
N MET A 242 5.33 -22.49 -9.18
CA MET A 242 4.11 -21.84 -9.67
C MET A 242 4.39 -20.38 -10.02
N PRO A 243 5.06 -20.13 -11.16
CA PRO A 243 5.38 -18.77 -11.60
C PRO A 243 4.14 -17.94 -12.00
N SER A 244 2.95 -18.56 -12.06
CA SER A 244 1.66 -17.88 -12.29
C SER A 244 1.17 -17.07 -11.07
N ILE A 245 1.71 -17.34 -9.87
CA ILE A 245 1.36 -16.61 -8.66
C ILE A 245 1.94 -15.19 -8.76
N SER A 246 1.05 -14.20 -8.84
CA SER A 246 1.41 -12.78 -8.86
C SER A 246 1.06 -12.05 -7.58
N HIS A 247 0.27 -12.63 -6.69
CA HIS A 247 -0.06 -12.03 -5.39
C HIS A 247 0.10 -13.04 -4.25
N VAL A 248 0.86 -12.68 -3.22
CA VAL A 248 1.05 -13.48 -2.02
C VAL A 248 0.76 -12.66 -0.77
N THR A 249 -0.01 -13.19 0.17
CA THR A 249 -0.25 -12.59 1.49
C THR A 249 0.32 -13.47 2.60
N LEU A 250 1.27 -12.93 3.38
CA LEU A 250 2.05 -13.59 4.41
C LEU A 250 1.89 -12.90 5.79
N LEU A 251 0.68 -12.49 6.15
CA LEU A 251 0.46 -11.81 7.43
C LEU A 251 0.39 -12.82 8.58
N GLY A 252 1.07 -12.57 9.70
CA GLY A 252 1.02 -13.43 10.87
C GLY A 252 1.67 -14.81 10.68
N THR A 253 2.58 -14.94 9.72
CA THR A 253 3.47 -16.11 9.60
C THR A 253 4.67 -15.94 10.55
N PRO A 254 5.37 -17.02 10.94
CA PRO A 254 6.54 -16.95 11.81
C PRO A 254 7.81 -16.43 11.11
N MET A 255 7.68 -15.86 9.90
CA MET A 255 8.81 -15.48 9.08
C MET A 255 9.44 -14.17 9.55
N GLU A 256 10.76 -14.17 9.70
CA GLU A 256 11.53 -12.98 10.01
C GLU A 256 11.62 -12.04 8.79
N ASP A 257 11.68 -10.73 9.02
CA ASP A 257 11.71 -9.74 7.94
C ASP A 257 13.00 -9.84 7.12
N GLU A 258 14.12 -10.13 7.79
CA GLU A 258 15.44 -10.32 7.21
C GLU A 258 15.44 -11.47 6.19
N SER A 259 14.65 -12.52 6.45
CA SER A 259 14.52 -13.65 5.53
C SER A 259 13.84 -13.25 4.22
N ILE A 260 12.85 -12.35 4.28
CA ILE A 260 12.17 -11.80 3.09
C ILE A 260 13.14 -10.93 2.30
N TRP A 261 13.85 -10.00 2.95
CA TRP A 261 14.80 -9.12 2.26
C TRP A 261 15.94 -9.91 1.61
N LYS A 262 16.47 -10.92 2.32
CA LYS A 262 17.49 -11.81 1.78
C LYS A 262 17.01 -12.57 0.55
N LEU A 263 15.78 -13.10 0.56
CA LEU A 263 15.21 -13.79 -0.61
C LEU A 263 15.03 -12.85 -1.81
N LEU A 264 14.61 -11.60 -1.57
CA LEU A 264 14.49 -10.57 -2.61
C LEU A 264 15.85 -10.23 -3.26
N ASP A 265 16.92 -10.23 -2.46
CA ASP A 265 18.28 -9.92 -2.89
C ASP A 265 18.95 -11.10 -3.62
N GLU A 266 18.87 -12.31 -3.06
CA GLU A 266 19.54 -13.49 -3.60
C GLU A 266 18.81 -14.09 -4.82
N GLU A 267 17.48 -14.01 -4.87
CA GLU A 267 16.66 -14.66 -5.90
C GLU A 267 15.60 -13.72 -6.51
N PRO A 268 15.98 -12.54 -7.05
CA PRO A 268 15.04 -11.53 -7.54
C PRO A 268 14.12 -12.05 -8.67
N LYS A 269 14.57 -13.04 -9.44
CA LYS A 269 13.82 -13.66 -10.55
C LYS A 269 12.51 -14.32 -10.09
N LEU A 270 12.42 -14.77 -8.84
CA LEU A 270 11.19 -15.33 -8.27
C LEU A 270 10.06 -14.29 -8.21
N PHE A 271 10.41 -13.00 -8.24
CA PHE A 271 9.48 -11.90 -8.08
C PHE A 271 9.19 -11.16 -9.39
N TYR A 272 9.68 -11.63 -10.54
CA TYR A 272 9.47 -10.94 -11.84
C TYR A 272 8.01 -10.89 -12.26
N ASN A 273 7.22 -11.91 -11.89
CA ASN A 273 5.77 -11.95 -12.09
C ASN A 273 4.99 -11.42 -10.87
N MET A 274 5.68 -10.99 -9.81
CA MET A 274 5.03 -10.60 -8.57
C MET A 274 4.47 -9.18 -8.69
N GLU A 275 3.16 -9.07 -8.57
CA GLU A 275 2.44 -7.81 -8.44
C GLU A 275 2.34 -7.45 -6.94
N ALA A 276 1.95 -8.36 -6.07
CA ALA A 276 1.74 -8.04 -4.65
C ALA A 276 2.42 -9.04 -3.71
N LEU A 277 3.27 -8.54 -2.81
CA LEU A 277 3.78 -9.32 -1.68
C LEU A 277 3.44 -8.61 -0.37
N VAL A 278 2.36 -9.06 0.27
CA VAL A 278 1.88 -8.47 1.52
C VAL A 278 2.56 -9.17 2.69
N HIS A 279 3.60 -8.54 3.23
CA HIS A 279 4.35 -9.02 4.40
C HIS A 279 4.68 -7.84 5.33
N PRO A 280 4.70 -8.00 6.66
CA PRO A 280 5.04 -6.92 7.58
C PRO A 280 6.33 -6.18 7.21
N ALA A 281 7.39 -6.88 6.81
CA ALA A 281 8.66 -6.30 6.33
C ALA A 281 8.53 -5.23 5.24
N LEU A 282 7.48 -5.28 4.43
CA LEU A 282 7.25 -4.41 3.27
C LEU A 282 6.15 -3.36 3.51
N LEU A 283 5.50 -3.40 4.67
CA LEU A 283 4.42 -2.47 5.05
C LEU A 283 4.85 -1.48 6.14
N ARG A 284 6.12 -1.50 6.53
CA ARG A 284 6.69 -0.61 7.56
C ARG A 284 7.24 0.63 6.90
N PHE A 285 7.05 1.77 7.54
CA PHE A 285 7.87 2.93 7.26
C PHE A 285 9.25 2.74 7.88
N ALA A 286 10.31 2.99 7.10
CA ALA A 286 11.69 3.04 7.57
C ALA A 286 12.42 4.19 6.90
N SER A 287 13.41 4.77 7.60
CA SER A 287 14.21 5.88 7.08
C SER A 287 15.11 5.48 5.91
N ALA A 288 15.41 4.20 5.78
CA ALA A 288 16.12 3.62 4.66
C ALA A 288 15.50 2.27 4.29
N ALA A 289 15.44 1.96 2.99
CA ALA A 289 15.04 0.67 2.50
C ALA A 289 16.03 -0.42 3.00
N PRO A 290 15.54 -1.47 3.70
CA PRO A 290 16.38 -2.58 4.16
C PRO A 290 16.67 -3.62 3.06
N TYR A 291 16.26 -3.35 1.82
CA TYR A 291 16.38 -4.22 0.66
C TYR A 291 17.13 -3.54 -0.48
N LYS A 292 17.76 -4.35 -1.35
CA LYS A 292 18.30 -3.88 -2.63
C LYS A 292 17.13 -3.44 -3.53
N PRO A 293 17.14 -2.20 -4.06
CA PRO A 293 16.05 -1.74 -4.91
C PRO A 293 16.13 -2.40 -6.29
N ALA A 294 15.04 -3.01 -6.74
CA ALA A 294 14.91 -3.46 -8.13
C ALA A 294 14.57 -2.29 -9.05
N PHE A 295 13.74 -1.36 -8.58
CA PHE A 295 13.40 -0.12 -9.28
C PHE A 295 13.44 1.07 -8.33
N SER A 296 14.04 2.18 -8.78
CA SER A 296 14.05 3.45 -8.06
C SER A 296 13.50 4.59 -8.92
N PHE A 297 12.75 5.49 -8.31
CA PHE A 297 12.28 6.71 -8.94
C PHE A 297 12.96 7.91 -8.28
N PRO A 298 14.13 8.36 -8.78
CA PRO A 298 14.83 9.50 -8.20
C PRO A 298 14.09 10.83 -8.25
N GLY A 299 12.97 10.89 -8.98
CA GLY A 299 12.13 12.08 -9.10
C GLY A 299 12.85 13.23 -9.80
N LEU A 300 12.13 14.34 -9.91
CA LEU A 300 12.63 15.60 -10.44
C LEU A 300 13.40 16.33 -9.35
N LEU A 301 14.71 16.52 -9.57
CA LEU A 301 15.67 17.46 -8.95
C LEU A 301 15.68 17.59 -7.40
N LEU A 302 14.54 17.68 -6.70
CA LEU A 302 14.32 17.99 -5.28
C LEU A 302 14.61 16.92 -4.23
N SER A 303 15.07 15.74 -4.65
CA SER A 303 15.75 14.78 -3.75
C SER A 303 16.97 15.40 -3.03
N PHE A 304 17.36 16.62 -3.44
CA PHE A 304 18.37 17.46 -2.81
C PHE A 304 18.06 17.94 -1.39
N LEU A 305 16.85 17.85 -0.82
CA LEU A 305 16.61 18.23 0.60
C LEU A 305 16.44 17.04 1.56
N VAL A 306 16.11 15.86 1.04
CA VAL A 306 15.78 14.67 1.86
C VAL A 306 16.94 13.67 1.93
N GLY A 307 18.19 14.16 1.91
CA GLY A 307 19.36 13.29 2.12
C GLY A 307 19.70 12.36 0.94
N GLY A 308 19.24 12.66 -0.27
CA GLY A 308 19.62 11.94 -1.49
C GLY A 308 19.09 10.51 -1.61
N SER A 309 18.00 10.19 -0.93
CA SER A 309 17.29 8.92 -1.08
C SER A 309 16.13 9.01 -2.05
N CYS A 310 15.85 7.92 -2.76
CA CYS A 310 14.82 7.88 -3.79
C CYS A 310 13.74 6.85 -3.42
N PRO A 311 12.44 7.11 -3.64
CA PRO A 311 11.42 6.08 -3.59
C PRO A 311 11.82 4.87 -4.41
N SER A 312 11.72 3.68 -3.81
CA SER A 312 12.18 2.45 -4.44
C SER A 312 11.33 1.26 -4.02
N VAL A 313 11.36 0.23 -4.85
CA VAL A 313 10.66 -1.04 -4.63
C VAL A 313 11.63 -2.21 -4.84
N PRO A 314 11.50 -3.30 -4.07
CA PRO A 314 12.38 -4.47 -4.16
C PRO A 314 12.03 -5.40 -5.34
N PHE A 315 10.86 -5.22 -5.95
CA PHE A 315 10.43 -5.93 -7.15
C PHE A 315 9.35 -5.09 -7.87
N PHE A 316 9.13 -5.36 -9.15
CA PHE A 316 8.11 -4.70 -9.96
C PHE A 316 7.80 -5.54 -11.21
N THR A 317 6.67 -5.23 -11.85
CA THR A 317 6.35 -5.70 -13.21
C THR A 317 6.48 -4.53 -14.20
N PRO A 318 6.80 -4.78 -15.48
CA PRO A 318 6.83 -3.71 -16.48
C PRO A 318 5.49 -2.97 -16.59
N GLN A 319 4.38 -3.68 -16.43
CA GLN A 319 3.04 -3.09 -16.36
C GLN A 319 2.90 -2.07 -15.23
N ARG A 320 3.42 -2.37 -14.04
CA ARG A 320 3.45 -1.42 -12.91
C ARG A 320 4.17 -0.14 -13.27
N ILE A 321 5.33 -0.25 -13.92
CA ILE A 321 6.14 0.91 -14.26
C ILE A 321 5.45 1.78 -15.32
N VAL A 322 4.80 1.16 -16.31
CA VAL A 322 3.99 1.86 -17.32
C VAL A 322 2.84 2.62 -16.64
N GLN A 323 2.10 1.96 -15.74
CA GLN A 323 0.99 2.57 -15.02
C GLN A 323 1.46 3.71 -14.10
N MET A 324 2.54 3.48 -13.35
CA MET A 324 3.18 4.46 -12.48
C MET A 324 3.59 5.70 -13.26
N PHE A 325 4.23 5.53 -14.42
CA PHE A 325 4.69 6.65 -15.24
C PHE A 325 3.50 7.42 -15.84
N PHE A 326 2.46 6.71 -16.28
CA PHE A 326 1.22 7.32 -16.75
C PHE A 326 0.56 8.17 -15.65
N ASP A 327 0.30 7.58 -14.49
CA ASP A 327 -0.37 8.28 -13.38
C ASP A 327 0.48 9.45 -12.86
N PHE A 328 1.81 9.31 -12.89
CA PHE A 328 2.73 10.40 -12.55
C PHE A 328 2.65 11.57 -13.55
N ILE A 329 2.73 11.31 -14.86
CA ILE A 329 2.59 12.37 -15.88
C ILE A 329 1.20 13.01 -15.81
N MET A 330 0.14 12.21 -15.64
CA MET A 330 -1.23 12.72 -15.49
C MET A 330 -1.34 13.66 -14.29
N GLY A 331 -0.78 13.27 -13.14
CA GLY A 331 -0.74 14.11 -11.94
C GLY A 331 0.00 15.43 -12.17
N MET A 332 1.11 15.41 -12.92
CA MET A 332 1.84 16.63 -13.28
C MET A 332 1.13 17.50 -14.33
N SER A 333 0.33 16.87 -15.20
CA SER A 333 -0.29 17.53 -16.36
C SER A 333 -1.68 18.09 -16.06
N TRP A 334 -2.16 17.91 -14.83
CA TRP A 334 -3.48 18.36 -14.39
C TRP A 334 -3.56 19.89 -14.41
N LYS A 335 -4.07 20.44 -15.52
CA LYS A 335 -4.25 21.89 -15.74
C LYS A 335 -5.20 22.55 -14.72
N GLY A 336 -6.00 21.76 -14.00
CA GLY A 336 -7.03 22.25 -13.08
C GLY A 336 -6.53 22.69 -11.70
N MET A 337 -5.23 22.54 -11.35
CA MET A 337 -4.74 22.92 -10.02
C MET A 337 -4.35 24.40 -9.88
N GLY A 338 -4.46 25.22 -10.95
CA GLY A 338 -4.08 26.64 -10.94
C GLY A 338 -2.59 26.93 -10.65
N MET A 339 -1.83 25.94 -10.17
CA MET A 339 -0.42 26.07 -9.87
C MET A 339 0.37 26.06 -11.18
N PRO A 340 1.27 27.04 -11.39
CA PRO A 340 2.22 26.97 -12.48
C PRO A 340 2.99 25.64 -12.33
N ARG A 341 3.12 24.87 -13.42
CA ARG A 341 3.90 23.62 -13.53
C ARG A 341 5.09 23.55 -12.54
N PRO A 342 5.96 24.57 -12.43
CA PRO A 342 7.03 24.67 -11.43
C PRO A 342 6.66 24.35 -9.97
N GLY A 343 5.48 24.70 -9.47
CA GLY A 343 5.09 24.48 -8.06
C GLY A 343 5.00 23.00 -7.66
N LEU A 344 4.51 22.15 -8.56
CA LEU A 344 4.51 20.68 -8.40
C LEU A 344 5.92 20.09 -8.51
N TYR A 345 6.77 20.70 -9.34
CA TYR A 345 8.20 20.36 -9.39
C TYR A 345 8.94 20.79 -8.13
N VAL A 346 8.57 21.94 -7.52
CA VAL A 346 9.35 22.65 -6.50
C VAL A 346 8.91 22.32 -5.05
N GLY A 347 7.69 21.83 -4.86
CA GLY A 347 7.19 21.42 -3.54
C GLY A 347 7.96 20.23 -2.97
N MET A 348 8.77 20.48 -1.93
CA MET A 348 9.72 19.58 -1.24
C MET A 348 9.30 18.11 -0.98
N ALA A 349 8.02 17.74 -1.03
CA ALA A 349 7.56 16.36 -0.87
C ALA A 349 6.48 15.92 -1.85
N GLY A 350 5.91 16.82 -2.66
CA GLY A 350 4.75 16.48 -3.51
C GLY A 350 5.10 15.41 -4.53
N SER A 351 6.23 15.58 -5.23
CA SER A 351 6.68 14.65 -6.28
C SER A 351 7.15 13.31 -5.72
N SER A 352 7.86 13.28 -4.58
CA SER A 352 8.30 12.03 -3.95
C SER A 352 7.13 11.24 -3.35
N MET A 353 6.16 11.91 -2.72
CA MET A 353 4.97 11.23 -2.19
C MET A 353 4.05 10.74 -3.30
N LEU A 354 3.90 11.50 -4.39
CA LEU A 354 3.21 11.04 -5.59
C LEU A 354 3.93 9.81 -6.17
N ALA A 355 5.25 9.85 -6.29
CA ALA A 355 6.02 8.71 -6.78
C ALA A 355 5.88 7.47 -5.89
N ILE A 356 5.94 7.63 -4.56
CA ILE A 356 5.65 6.54 -3.61
C ILE A 356 4.23 6.01 -3.86
N ALA A 357 3.25 6.90 -3.96
CA ALA A 357 1.86 6.54 -4.15
C ALA A 357 1.60 5.79 -5.48
N CYS A 358 2.33 6.14 -6.54
CA CYS A 358 2.28 5.47 -7.84
C CYS A 358 3.08 4.16 -7.87
N LEU A 359 4.19 4.05 -7.13
CA LEU A 359 4.99 2.81 -7.04
C LEU A 359 4.35 1.74 -6.14
N ALA A 360 3.50 2.18 -5.21
CA ALA A 360 2.95 1.32 -4.18
C ALA A 360 1.91 0.30 -4.68
N SER A 361 1.32 0.51 -5.87
CA SER A 361 0.14 -0.22 -6.31
C SER A 361 -0.13 -0.11 -7.81
N ASP A 362 -0.71 -1.16 -8.38
CA ASP A 362 -1.29 -1.13 -9.73
C ASP A 362 -2.79 -0.81 -9.67
N ARG A 363 -3.31 -0.26 -10.76
CA ARG A 363 -4.72 0.08 -10.92
C ARG A 363 -5.30 -0.64 -12.13
N ALA A 364 -6.44 -1.30 -11.95
CA ALA A 364 -7.19 -1.84 -13.07
C ALA A 364 -7.75 -0.71 -13.94
N GLU A 365 -7.99 -0.98 -15.22
CA GLU A 365 -8.61 -0.01 -16.12
C GLU A 365 -9.98 0.43 -15.56
N GLY A 366 -10.16 1.75 -15.40
CA GLY A 366 -11.39 2.35 -14.86
C GLY A 366 -11.49 2.38 -13.33
N GLN A 367 -10.64 1.67 -12.59
CA GLN A 367 -10.61 1.73 -11.12
C GLN A 367 -10.22 3.14 -10.66
N LYS A 368 -10.83 3.68 -9.60
CA LYS A 368 -10.45 5.00 -9.08
C LYS A 368 -9.11 4.93 -8.33
N TRP A 369 -8.43 6.06 -8.21
CA TRP A 369 -7.15 6.14 -7.48
C TRP A 369 -7.28 5.62 -6.04
N GLY A 370 -8.29 6.06 -5.29
CA GLY A 370 -8.53 5.65 -3.90
C GLY A 370 -8.97 4.20 -3.70
N GLU A 371 -9.34 3.48 -4.77
CA GLU A 371 -9.80 2.09 -4.70
C GLU A 371 -8.65 1.08 -4.87
N ARG A 372 -7.44 1.56 -5.15
CA ARG A 372 -6.28 0.70 -5.42
C ARG A 372 -5.78 0.01 -4.15
N GLN A 373 -5.33 -1.23 -4.29
CA GLN A 373 -4.76 -2.00 -3.17
C GLN A 373 -3.29 -1.65 -3.01
N VAL A 374 -2.83 -1.32 -1.81
CA VAL A 374 -1.41 -0.99 -1.55
C VAL A 374 -0.70 -2.19 -0.92
N PRO A 375 -0.12 -3.11 -1.71
CA PRO A 375 0.54 -4.30 -1.17
C PRO A 375 1.93 -4.04 -0.59
N ILE A 376 2.56 -2.93 -0.95
CA ILE A 376 3.89 -2.53 -0.52
C ILE A 376 3.90 -1.05 -0.16
N TYR A 377 4.69 -0.69 0.83
CA TYR A 377 5.05 0.69 1.10
C TYR A 377 6.45 0.96 0.52
N PRO A 378 6.57 1.63 -0.64
CA PRO A 378 7.87 1.97 -1.22
C PRO A 378 8.71 2.76 -0.21
N LEU A 379 9.97 2.37 -0.06
CA LEU A 379 10.87 3.03 0.87
C LEU A 379 11.92 3.83 0.14
N PHE A 380 12.41 4.83 0.83
CA PHE A 380 13.52 5.63 0.37
C PHE A 380 14.81 4.80 0.42
N SER A 381 15.42 4.54 -0.73
CA SER A 381 16.68 3.81 -0.82
C SER A 381 17.81 4.72 -1.30
N LYS A 382 19.00 4.48 -0.76
CA LYS A 382 20.27 4.98 -1.33
C LYS A 382 20.84 4.02 -2.37
N GLY A 383 20.23 2.85 -2.59
CA GLY A 383 20.71 1.83 -3.52
C GLY A 383 20.83 2.33 -4.97
N TYR A 384 20.08 3.37 -5.35
CA TYR A 384 20.33 4.13 -6.59
C TYR A 384 21.81 4.54 -6.74
N LEU A 385 22.44 4.99 -5.66
CA LEU A 385 23.84 5.41 -5.63
C LEU A 385 24.81 4.23 -5.78
N ASN A 386 24.35 3.03 -5.42
CA ASN A 386 25.13 1.81 -5.57
C ASN A 386 25.15 1.33 -7.03
N ARG A 387 24.38 1.97 -7.94
CA ARG A 387 24.34 1.69 -9.39
C ARG A 387 23.92 0.26 -9.70
N GLU A 388 22.82 -0.17 -9.12
CA GLU A 388 22.24 -1.47 -9.39
C GLU A 388 20.74 -1.31 -9.66
N GLY A 389 20.20 -2.17 -10.52
CA GLY A 389 18.77 -2.18 -10.85
C GLY A 389 18.37 -1.12 -11.88
N TRP A 390 17.08 -0.77 -11.83
CA TRP A 390 16.43 0.07 -12.83
C TRP A 390 15.98 1.41 -12.24
N THR A 391 16.06 2.47 -13.05
CA THR A 391 15.70 3.81 -12.57
C THR A 391 15.00 4.62 -13.65
N LEU A 392 13.98 5.39 -13.29
CA LEU A 392 13.36 6.35 -14.20
C LEU A 392 13.87 7.76 -13.90
N ALA A 393 14.73 8.28 -14.77
CA ALA A 393 15.17 9.66 -14.76
C ALA A 393 14.13 10.54 -15.46
N LEU A 394 13.78 11.66 -14.85
CA LEU A 394 12.75 12.56 -15.35
C LEU A 394 13.18 14.03 -15.12
N SER A 395 13.13 14.83 -16.18
CA SER A 395 13.23 16.30 -16.18
C SER A 395 11.89 16.92 -16.58
N GLU A 396 11.83 18.26 -16.61
CA GLU A 396 10.62 18.99 -16.99
C GLU A 396 10.09 18.57 -18.37
N ASP A 397 10.99 18.30 -19.31
CA ASP A 397 10.71 18.06 -20.71
C ASP A 397 11.34 16.77 -21.26
N SER A 398 11.95 15.94 -20.41
CA SER A 398 12.58 14.71 -20.86
C SER A 398 12.53 13.57 -19.85
N TYR A 399 12.60 12.33 -20.33
CA TYR A 399 12.63 11.13 -19.50
C TYR A 399 13.62 10.09 -20.06
N ALA A 400 14.15 9.22 -19.20
CA ALA A 400 14.82 8.00 -19.62
C ALA A 400 14.73 6.90 -18.57
N PHE A 401 14.63 5.67 -19.04
CA PHE A 401 14.87 4.49 -18.21
C PHE A 401 16.36 4.19 -18.23
N CYS A 402 16.98 4.19 -17.05
CA CYS A 402 18.39 3.86 -16.91
C CYS A 402 18.52 2.47 -16.28
N ARG A 403 19.28 1.60 -16.93
CA ARG A 403 19.71 0.31 -16.39
C ARG A 403 21.12 0.47 -15.83
N HIS A 404 21.34 0.09 -14.58
CA HIS A 404 22.65 0.11 -13.97
C HIS A 404 23.17 -1.34 -13.87
N MET A 405 24.31 -1.62 -14.51
CA MET A 405 24.93 -2.94 -14.48
C MET A 405 25.89 -3.05 -13.30
N ASP A 406 25.90 -4.21 -12.62
CA ASP A 406 26.74 -4.47 -11.45
C ASP A 406 28.24 -4.21 -11.74
N ARG A 407 28.87 -3.49 -10.81
CA ARG A 407 30.23 -2.95 -10.94
C ARG A 407 31.33 -4.01 -10.76
N GLU A 408 31.03 -5.16 -10.15
CA GLU A 408 32.04 -6.11 -9.69
C GLU A 408 32.70 -6.94 -10.80
N ALA A 409 32.13 -6.98 -12.01
CA ALA A 409 32.65 -7.85 -13.06
C ALA A 409 33.95 -7.35 -13.73
N ASP A 410 34.15 -6.02 -13.86
CA ASP A 410 35.09 -5.52 -14.88
C ASP A 410 36.28 -4.69 -14.35
N GLY A 411 36.40 -4.43 -13.05
CA GLY A 411 37.58 -3.76 -12.47
C GLY A 411 37.86 -2.33 -12.96
N GLU A 412 37.11 -1.81 -13.94
CA GLU A 412 37.24 -0.46 -14.45
C GLU A 412 36.48 0.52 -13.55
N ALA A 413 37.24 1.38 -12.88
CA ALA A 413 36.73 2.41 -11.98
C ALA A 413 35.97 3.54 -12.69
N ASP A 414 35.83 3.49 -14.02
CA ASP A 414 35.44 4.63 -14.84
C ASP A 414 34.01 4.50 -15.40
N GLY A 415 33.03 4.70 -14.52
CA GLY A 415 31.76 5.38 -14.87
C GLY A 415 30.82 4.81 -15.94
N LYS A 416 31.04 3.62 -16.53
CA LYS A 416 30.51 3.36 -17.89
C LYS A 416 29.33 2.42 -18.11
N SER A 417 28.89 1.57 -17.20
CA SER A 417 27.82 0.62 -17.54
C SER A 417 26.41 1.09 -17.13
N MET A 418 26.05 2.32 -17.53
CA MET A 418 24.65 2.78 -17.51
C MET A 418 24.10 2.77 -18.93
N GLU A 419 23.06 1.98 -19.16
CA GLU A 419 22.30 1.98 -20.40
C GLU A 419 21.11 2.95 -20.27
N VAL A 420 20.84 3.74 -21.31
CA VAL A 420 19.80 4.77 -21.31
C VAL A 420 18.80 4.42 -22.41
N LEU A 421 17.56 4.17 -22.01
CA LEU A 421 16.53 3.56 -22.83
C LEU A 421 15.28 4.44 -22.88
N ASP A 422 14.61 4.44 -24.04
CA ASP A 422 13.23 4.88 -24.16
C ASP A 422 12.26 3.80 -23.63
N ILE A 423 10.95 4.09 -23.67
CA ILE A 423 9.94 3.14 -23.16
C ILE A 423 9.95 1.79 -23.90
N ASP A 424 10.15 1.78 -25.22
CA ASP A 424 10.12 0.54 -26.01
C ASP A 424 11.34 -0.33 -25.76
N SER A 425 12.51 0.29 -25.70
CA SER A 425 13.77 -0.40 -25.44
C SER A 425 13.82 -0.90 -24.00
N PHE A 426 13.27 -0.13 -23.04
CA PHE A 426 13.10 -0.56 -21.65
C PHE A 426 12.22 -1.82 -21.55
N LEU A 427 11.04 -1.82 -22.17
CA LEU A 427 10.13 -2.98 -22.14
C LEU A 427 10.76 -4.19 -22.82
N SER A 428 11.46 -3.97 -23.94
CA SER A 428 12.19 -5.04 -24.64
C SER A 428 13.30 -5.65 -23.78
N ALA A 429 14.05 -4.82 -23.04
CA ALA A 429 15.07 -5.28 -22.12
C ALA A 429 14.48 -6.06 -20.94
N MET A 430 13.33 -5.63 -20.40
CA MET A 430 12.62 -6.35 -19.34
C MET A 430 12.15 -7.73 -19.77
N GLU A 431 11.56 -7.84 -20.96
CA GLU A 431 11.16 -9.14 -21.52
C GLU A 431 12.38 -10.06 -21.72
N ALA A 432 13.51 -9.50 -22.19
CA ALA A 432 14.75 -10.25 -22.33
C ALA A 432 15.33 -10.73 -20.99
N GLU A 433 15.07 -10.01 -19.89
CA GLU A 433 15.43 -10.44 -18.54
C GLU A 433 14.50 -11.54 -18.00
N GLY A 434 13.31 -11.71 -18.59
CA GLY A 434 12.31 -12.69 -18.18
C GLY A 434 11.13 -12.09 -17.41
N HIS A 435 10.97 -10.77 -17.41
CA HIS A 435 9.76 -10.13 -16.90
C HIS A 435 8.57 -10.36 -17.84
N PRO A 436 7.32 -10.32 -17.32
CA PRO A 436 6.14 -10.40 -18.16
C PRO A 436 5.99 -9.14 -19.01
N ALA A 437 5.51 -9.30 -20.24
CA ALA A 437 5.21 -8.19 -21.13
C ALA A 437 4.17 -7.24 -20.52
N ALA A 438 4.35 -5.93 -20.72
CA ALA A 438 3.34 -4.94 -20.37
C ALA A 438 2.14 -5.03 -21.33
N LEU A 439 0.97 -4.58 -20.86
CA LEU A 439 -0.23 -4.53 -21.69
C LEU A 439 -0.06 -3.48 -22.79
N SER A 440 -0.16 -3.90 -24.05
CA SER A 440 0.01 -3.02 -25.22
C SER A 440 -0.92 -1.81 -25.20
N ALA A 441 -2.15 -1.96 -24.70
CA ALA A 441 -3.10 -0.87 -24.53
C ALA A 441 -2.63 0.19 -23.52
N SER A 442 -2.03 -0.22 -22.39
CA SER A 442 -1.47 0.70 -21.39
C SER A 442 -0.25 1.43 -21.95
N VAL A 443 0.62 0.73 -22.67
CA VAL A 443 1.80 1.32 -23.33
C VAL A 443 1.37 2.36 -24.38
N ALA A 444 0.36 2.05 -25.19
CA ALA A 444 -0.17 2.99 -26.18
C ALA A 444 -0.70 4.28 -25.54
N LYS A 445 -1.50 4.16 -24.46
CA LYS A 445 -2.02 5.32 -23.71
C LYS A 445 -0.90 6.17 -23.10
N LEU A 446 0.13 5.53 -22.56
CA LEU A 446 1.30 6.24 -22.03
C LEU A 446 2.03 7.02 -23.13
N LYS A 447 2.25 6.42 -24.30
CA LYS A 447 2.90 7.12 -25.43
C LYS A 447 2.08 8.29 -25.96
N GLU A 448 0.77 8.13 -26.06
CA GLU A 448 -0.14 9.22 -26.43
C GLU A 448 -0.02 10.39 -25.44
N LEU A 449 -0.06 10.09 -24.14
CA LEU A 449 0.12 11.10 -23.10
C LEU A 449 1.48 11.80 -23.20
N ILE A 450 2.58 11.04 -23.33
CA ILE A 450 3.95 11.58 -23.50
C ILE A 450 4.01 12.54 -24.70
N ALA A 451 3.36 12.19 -25.82
CA ALA A 451 3.30 13.05 -26.99
C ALA A 451 2.45 14.30 -26.77
N GLU A 452 1.31 14.19 -26.08
CA GLU A 452 0.44 15.33 -25.73
C GLU A 452 1.16 16.34 -24.84
N VAL A 453 1.97 15.87 -23.89
CA VAL A 453 2.70 16.72 -22.94
C VAL A 453 4.10 17.12 -23.43
N GLU A 454 4.47 16.70 -24.64
CA GLU A 454 5.74 17.02 -25.32
C GLU A 454 7.01 16.59 -24.55
N ILE A 455 6.95 15.52 -23.74
CA ILE A 455 8.14 15.00 -23.04
C ILE A 455 8.99 14.18 -24.01
N LYS A 456 10.29 14.48 -24.08
CA LYS A 456 11.27 13.86 -24.98
C LYS A 456 12.04 12.73 -24.30
N VAL A 457 12.65 11.85 -25.09
CA VAL A 457 13.62 10.91 -24.55
C VAL A 457 14.91 11.66 -24.22
N MET A 458 15.40 11.49 -23.00
CA MET A 458 16.65 12.05 -22.52
C MET A 458 17.82 11.29 -23.15
N ASP A 459 18.83 12.04 -23.63
CA ASP A 459 20.04 11.41 -24.16
C ASP A 459 20.94 10.89 -23.01
N MET A 460 22.03 10.21 -23.40
CA MET A 460 22.97 9.64 -22.45
C MET A 460 23.64 10.70 -21.56
N GLU A 461 23.88 11.91 -22.08
CA GLU A 461 24.53 12.99 -21.34
C GLU A 461 23.57 13.58 -20.30
N GLY A 462 22.32 13.85 -20.67
CA GLY A 462 21.26 14.30 -19.77
C GLY A 462 20.98 13.29 -18.65
N ALA A 463 20.95 11.99 -18.98
CA ALA A 463 20.74 10.94 -17.99
C ALA A 463 21.91 10.84 -17.01
N ARG A 464 23.15 10.96 -17.51
CA ARG A 464 24.36 11.00 -16.69
C ARG A 464 24.40 12.24 -15.80
N LEU A 465 24.06 13.41 -16.34
CA LEU A 465 24.03 14.65 -15.59
C LEU A 465 23.01 14.57 -14.46
N SER A 466 21.79 14.09 -14.75
CA SER A 466 20.76 13.84 -13.75
C SER A 466 21.27 12.91 -12.65
N SER A 467 21.94 11.82 -13.04
CA SER A 467 22.51 10.85 -12.09
C SER A 467 23.65 11.42 -11.24
N GLN A 468 24.53 12.23 -11.84
CA GLN A 468 25.63 12.88 -11.14
C GLN A 468 25.15 13.94 -10.15
N ILE A 469 24.12 14.71 -10.51
CA ILE A 469 23.49 15.69 -9.62
C ILE A 469 22.94 14.98 -8.38
N LEU A 470 22.20 13.88 -8.57
CA LEU A 470 21.68 13.06 -7.47
C LEU A 470 22.80 12.52 -6.57
N ALA A 471 23.86 11.96 -7.16
CA ALA A 471 24.98 11.40 -6.42
C ALA A 471 25.77 12.43 -5.61
N ARG A 472 26.06 13.59 -6.22
CA ARG A 472 26.75 14.70 -5.56
C ARG A 472 25.95 15.22 -4.37
N ASN A 473 24.63 15.35 -4.53
CA ASN A 473 23.76 15.86 -3.48
C ASN A 473 23.67 14.88 -2.30
N ALA A 474 23.54 13.58 -2.56
CA ALA A 474 23.56 12.57 -1.50
C ALA A 474 24.84 12.62 -0.65
N HIS A 475 26.00 12.86 -1.28
CA HIS A 475 27.27 13.00 -0.57
C HIS A 475 27.34 14.27 0.31
N SER A 476 26.81 15.39 -0.18
CA SER A 476 26.77 16.65 0.57
C SER A 476 25.93 16.56 1.86
N TYR A 477 24.83 15.79 1.83
CA TYR A 477 23.99 15.60 3.02
C TYR A 477 24.62 14.67 4.04
N ALA A 478 25.23 13.57 3.59
CA ALA A 478 25.91 12.64 4.48
C ALA A 478 27.02 13.33 5.30
N THR A 479 27.73 14.27 4.69
CA THR A 479 28.81 15.03 5.35
C THR A 479 28.31 16.14 6.27
N THR A 480 27.13 16.72 6.00
CA THR A 480 26.56 17.81 6.81
C THR A 480 25.91 17.28 8.10
N PHE A 481 25.22 16.14 8.06
CA PHE A 481 24.55 15.54 9.23
C PHE A 481 25.49 14.76 10.17
N GLN A 482 26.73 14.50 9.78
CA GLN A 482 27.75 13.87 10.64
C GLN A 482 28.53 14.89 11.50
N ARG A 483 28.32 16.19 11.29
CA ARG A 483 28.86 17.28 12.11
C ARG A 483 27.78 17.84 13.00
#